data_AF-A0A7X3K9E4-F1
#
_entry.id   AF-A0A7X3K9E4-F1
#
_cell.length_a   1.000
_cell.length_b   1.000
_cell.length_c   1.000
_cell.angle_alpha   90.00
_cell.angle_beta   90.00
_cell.angle_gamma   90.00
#
_symmetry.space_group_name_H-M   'P 1'
#
loop_
_entity.id
_entity.type
_entity.pdbx_description
1 polymer ?
#
loop_
_entity_poly.entity_id
_entity_poly.type
_entity_poly.pdbx_seq_one_letter_code
_entity_poly.pdbx_strand_id
1 'polypeptide(L)'
;MRLPGTRYQEPGWEEVRKLLGQCSLAALRGLDGAHPDLESYVERMTDQLTAQRHSARARAAGNGYGDTVHELAVTLVVELCARPADWDALCAALADGPAGDALLRKKVNDMYAVLRDRVDADNYQAACGRPCSPNRMYAYRMLDTAYHDIARLFANWRAHRAQVGAILGRAIADGADPIEVRQLRTIHDCRAEWILRWSASLEDFGGAPGPLHTRSKRFASLKTSPDRIAAMLREIGDYEQLSANRDEDWLQDLDDASVWVEDYWRVLQQSDSAATPGPDRILEARQDALDAAAPEPDPAPEEADPRLETLALSVSLPPGYVAQAVPDGLLAAEGLPVGLAVYAKLLGPDDASYPDAWRDPATGALPTMQQLAALAEVSLPTLRKRRDAAIARMTAAFDTKRGRDA
;
A
#
# COMPACT_ATOMS: atom_id res chain seq x y z
N MET A 1 -2.33 4.96 12.65
CA MET A 1 -3.65 4.33 12.84
C MET A 1 -3.63 3.09 11.95
N ARG A 2 -3.67 1.87 12.51
CA ARG A 2 -3.53 0.63 11.74
C ARG A 2 -4.92 0.15 11.30
N LEU A 3 -5.02 -0.44 10.11
CA LEU A 3 -6.26 -0.98 9.58
C LEU A 3 -6.88 -2.05 10.53
N PRO A 4 -8.11 -1.86 11.02
CA PRO A 4 -9.10 -2.89 11.27
C PRO A 4 -9.14 -3.96 10.18
N GLY A 5 -9.04 -5.23 10.56
CA GLY A 5 -9.19 -6.34 9.61
C GLY A 5 -7.89 -6.84 8.98
N THR A 6 -6.82 -6.02 8.96
CA THR A 6 -5.55 -6.41 8.31
C THR A 6 -4.38 -6.59 9.28
N ARG A 7 -4.58 -6.34 10.59
CA ARG A 7 -3.62 -6.80 11.62
C ARG A 7 -3.37 -8.30 11.50
N TYR A 8 -4.39 -9.06 11.11
CA TYR A 8 -4.36 -10.51 11.03
C TYR A 8 -4.74 -10.99 9.62
N GLN A 9 -3.89 -10.68 8.64
CA GLN A 9 -4.03 -11.20 7.27
C GLN A 9 -4.02 -12.74 7.28
N GLU A 10 -4.78 -13.37 6.37
CA GLU A 10 -4.91 -14.83 6.33
C GLU A 10 -3.56 -15.59 6.18
N PRO A 11 -2.56 -15.13 5.40
CA PRO A 11 -1.27 -15.81 5.31
C PRO A 11 -0.53 -15.94 6.66
N GLY A 12 -0.54 -14.90 7.50
CA GLY A 12 0.13 -14.93 8.80
C GLY A 12 -0.75 -15.43 9.95
N TRP A 13 -2.08 -15.33 9.80
CA TRP A 13 -3.04 -15.76 10.82
C TRP A 13 -2.90 -17.24 11.20
N GLU A 14 -2.63 -18.12 10.23
CA GLU A 14 -2.50 -19.55 10.53
C GLU A 14 -1.34 -19.83 11.50
N GLU A 15 -0.23 -19.10 11.38
CA GLU A 15 0.90 -19.22 12.30
C GLU A 15 0.60 -18.57 13.66
N VAL A 16 -0.14 -17.45 13.70
CA VAL A 16 -0.65 -16.85 14.94
C VAL A 16 -1.57 -17.83 15.67
N ARG A 17 -2.51 -18.45 14.96
CA ARG A 17 -3.45 -19.45 15.48
C ARG A 17 -2.72 -20.67 16.02
N LYS A 18 -1.69 -21.17 15.32
CA LYS A 18 -0.86 -22.28 15.80
C LYS A 18 -0.08 -21.90 17.06
N LEU A 19 0.51 -20.71 17.10
CA LEU A 19 1.26 -20.22 18.27
C LEU A 19 0.35 -20.06 19.48
N LEU A 20 -0.79 -19.40 19.32
CA LEU A 20 -1.81 -19.24 20.37
C LEU A 20 -2.30 -20.60 20.86
N GLY A 21 -2.73 -21.48 19.96
CA GLY A 21 -3.19 -22.81 20.33
C GLY A 21 -2.13 -23.65 21.07
N GLN A 22 -0.86 -23.54 20.70
CA GLN A 22 0.24 -24.20 21.42
C GLN A 22 0.44 -23.61 22.83
N CYS A 23 0.52 -22.29 22.94
CA CYS A 23 0.74 -21.60 24.22
C CYS A 23 -0.45 -21.79 25.17
N SER A 24 -1.67 -21.70 24.67
CA SER A 24 -2.89 -21.89 25.47
C SER A 24 -3.01 -23.31 26.00
N LEU A 25 -2.65 -24.33 25.23
CA LEU A 25 -2.61 -25.69 25.74
C LEU A 25 -1.60 -25.82 26.90
N ALA A 26 -0.42 -25.21 26.78
CA ALA A 26 0.56 -25.23 27.86
C ALA A 26 0.07 -24.42 29.08
N ALA A 27 -0.59 -23.28 28.87
CA ALA A 27 -1.14 -22.45 29.93
C ALA A 27 -2.28 -23.15 30.70
N LEU A 28 -3.14 -23.87 29.97
CA LEU A 28 -4.29 -24.58 30.51
C LEU A 28 -3.92 -25.94 31.14
N ARG A 29 -2.73 -26.49 30.85
CA ARG A 29 -2.22 -27.68 31.53
C ARG A 29 -1.98 -27.38 33.01
N GLY A 30 -2.59 -28.17 33.89
CA GLY A 30 -2.44 -28.05 35.33
C GLY A 30 -3.23 -26.91 35.98
N LEU A 31 -4.23 -26.35 35.30
CA LEU A 31 -5.31 -25.59 35.96
C LEU A 31 -6.38 -26.59 36.42
N ASP A 32 -6.75 -26.53 37.71
CA ASP A 32 -7.71 -27.45 38.31
C ASP A 32 -9.17 -27.12 37.91
N GLY A 33 -9.97 -28.16 37.70
CA GLY A 33 -10.84 -28.29 36.52
C GLY A 33 -12.31 -27.89 36.61
N ALA A 34 -12.63 -26.63 36.90
CA ALA A 34 -14.00 -26.12 36.66
C ALA A 34 -14.04 -24.85 35.81
N HIS A 35 -13.32 -23.80 36.21
CA HIS A 35 -13.25 -22.54 35.47
C HIS A 35 -11.92 -21.84 35.74
N PRO A 36 -10.90 -21.95 34.86
CA PRO A 36 -9.71 -21.13 34.99
C PRO A 36 -10.11 -19.65 34.93
N ASP A 37 -9.60 -18.83 35.84
CA ASP A 37 -9.81 -17.39 35.80
C ASP A 37 -8.97 -16.76 34.68
N LEU A 38 -9.47 -15.66 34.12
CA LEU A 38 -8.85 -15.01 32.97
C LEU A 38 -7.46 -14.43 33.30
N GLU A 39 -7.27 -13.93 34.52
CA GLU A 39 -6.01 -13.33 34.95
C GLU A 39 -4.89 -14.37 35.00
N SER A 40 -5.12 -15.51 35.66
CA SER A 40 -4.20 -16.64 35.70
C SER A 40 -3.89 -17.19 34.30
N TYR A 41 -4.90 -17.22 33.42
CA TYR A 41 -4.68 -17.63 32.04
C TYR A 41 -3.77 -16.65 31.28
N VAL A 42 -3.99 -15.35 31.43
CA VAL A 42 -3.20 -14.30 30.76
C VAL A 42 -1.77 -14.27 31.28
N GLU A 43 -1.55 -14.44 32.59
CA GLU A 43 -0.21 -14.54 33.19
C GLU A 43 0.56 -15.72 32.59
N ARG A 44 -0.06 -16.91 32.57
CA ARG A 44 0.56 -18.10 31.97
C ARG A 44 0.78 -17.96 30.47
N MET A 45 -0.15 -17.34 29.75
CA MET A 45 0.02 -17.04 28.32
C MET A 45 1.21 -16.11 28.09
N THR A 46 1.42 -15.14 28.96
CA THR A 46 2.56 -14.22 28.91
C THR A 46 3.88 -14.98 29.04
N ASP A 47 3.98 -15.90 30.00
CA ASP A 47 5.17 -16.76 30.16
C ASP A 47 5.41 -17.64 28.93
N GLN A 48 4.36 -18.29 28.41
CA GLN A 48 4.48 -19.16 27.24
C GLN A 48 4.88 -18.38 25.98
N LEU A 49 4.27 -17.23 25.72
CA LEU A 49 4.60 -16.39 24.58
C LEU A 49 6.02 -15.82 24.70
N THR A 50 6.42 -15.40 25.91
CA THR A 50 7.78 -14.90 26.18
C THR A 50 8.82 -15.98 25.92
N ALA A 51 8.56 -17.23 26.33
CA ALA A 51 9.44 -18.36 26.04
C ALA A 51 9.54 -18.66 24.53
N GLN A 52 8.49 -18.41 23.75
CA GLN A 52 8.45 -18.65 22.31
C GLN A 52 8.96 -17.48 21.46
N ARG A 53 9.24 -16.29 22.04
CA ARG A 53 9.54 -15.04 21.31
C ARG A 53 10.69 -15.12 20.29
N HIS A 54 11.62 -16.05 20.48
CA HIS A 54 12.77 -16.24 19.59
C HIS A 54 12.64 -17.45 18.66
N SER A 55 11.52 -18.16 18.71
CA SER A 55 11.24 -19.27 17.80
C SER A 55 11.06 -18.78 16.37
N ALA A 56 11.32 -19.66 15.40
CA ALA A 56 11.14 -19.35 13.98
C ALA A 56 9.69 -18.93 13.66
N ARG A 57 8.69 -19.60 14.26
CA ARG A 57 7.27 -19.23 14.11
C ARG A 57 6.98 -17.84 14.67
N ALA A 58 7.45 -17.54 15.87
CA ALA A 58 7.21 -16.26 16.54
C ALA A 58 7.78 -15.07 15.76
N ARG A 59 8.93 -15.25 15.10
CA ARG A 59 9.62 -14.22 14.30
C ARG A 59 9.12 -14.12 12.86
N ALA A 60 8.28 -15.04 12.40
CA ALA A 60 7.73 -14.97 11.05
C ALA A 60 6.85 -13.73 10.89
N ALA A 61 6.76 -13.22 9.67
CA ALA A 61 5.85 -12.12 9.34
C ALA A 61 4.40 -12.56 9.62
N GLY A 62 3.71 -11.80 10.46
CA GLY A 62 2.31 -12.02 10.81
C GLY A 62 1.35 -11.26 9.89
N ASN A 63 1.81 -10.14 9.32
CA ASN A 63 1.08 -9.36 8.32
C ASN A 63 2.07 -8.55 7.44
N GLY A 64 1.53 -7.88 6.42
CA GLY A 64 2.28 -6.97 5.55
C GLY A 64 2.73 -5.66 6.20
N TYR A 65 2.31 -5.35 7.44
CA TYR A 65 2.69 -4.11 8.16
C TYR A 65 3.94 -4.26 9.03
N GLY A 66 4.66 -5.37 8.88
CA GLY A 66 5.87 -5.65 9.64
C GLY A 66 5.63 -6.19 11.06
N ASP A 67 4.38 -6.47 11.46
CA ASP A 67 4.15 -7.15 12.74
C ASP A 67 4.53 -8.63 12.62
N THR A 68 5.18 -9.14 13.65
CA THR A 68 5.53 -10.55 13.79
C THR A 68 4.33 -11.35 14.29
N VAL A 69 4.35 -12.67 14.04
CA VAL A 69 3.38 -13.61 14.61
C VAL A 69 3.29 -13.49 16.13
N HIS A 70 4.42 -13.23 16.81
CA HIS A 70 4.45 -13.03 18.26
C HIS A 70 3.71 -11.78 18.70
N GLU A 71 3.96 -10.63 18.08
CA GLU A 71 3.30 -9.36 18.43
C GLU A 71 1.79 -9.43 18.24
N LEU A 72 1.35 -10.09 17.16
CA LEU A 72 -0.06 -10.36 16.90
C LEU A 72 -0.68 -11.29 17.94
N ALA A 73 0.03 -12.36 18.34
CA ALA A 73 -0.43 -13.26 19.39
C ALA A 73 -0.55 -12.54 20.74
N VAL A 74 0.44 -11.75 21.14
CA VAL A 74 0.41 -10.94 22.37
C VAL A 74 -0.76 -9.96 22.34
N THR A 75 -0.96 -9.28 21.21
CA THR A 75 -2.08 -8.34 21.04
C THR A 75 -3.42 -9.03 21.30
N LEU A 76 -3.67 -10.22 20.74
CA LEU A 76 -4.93 -10.93 20.99
C LEU A 76 -5.12 -11.38 22.43
N VAL A 77 -4.05 -11.73 23.14
CA VAL A 77 -4.15 -12.03 24.58
C VAL A 77 -4.57 -10.78 25.36
N VAL A 78 -4.02 -9.62 25.03
CA VAL A 78 -4.40 -8.35 25.67
C VAL A 78 -5.84 -7.95 25.32
N GLU A 79 -6.26 -8.12 24.06
CA GLU A 79 -7.65 -7.85 23.64
C GLU A 79 -8.66 -8.76 24.35
N LEU A 80 -8.26 -9.99 24.70
CA LEU A 80 -9.09 -10.89 25.50
C LEU A 80 -9.36 -10.33 26.90
N CYS A 81 -8.38 -9.66 27.52
CA CYS A 81 -8.57 -8.98 28.82
C CYS A 81 -9.65 -7.91 28.76
N ALA A 82 -9.79 -7.21 27.63
CA ALA A 82 -10.82 -6.20 27.43
C ALA A 82 -12.21 -6.83 27.19
N ARG A 83 -12.31 -8.16 27.04
CA ARG A 83 -13.51 -8.88 26.61
C ARG A 83 -13.74 -10.15 27.43
N PRO A 84 -14.02 -10.02 28.74
CA PRO A 84 -14.23 -11.16 29.63
C PRO A 84 -15.37 -12.08 29.15
N ALA A 85 -16.38 -11.56 28.47
CA ALA A 85 -17.47 -12.35 27.92
C ALA A 85 -17.01 -13.42 26.90
N ASP A 86 -15.91 -13.19 26.18
CA ASP A 86 -15.33 -14.20 25.26
C ASP A 86 -14.66 -15.34 26.03
N TRP A 87 -14.04 -15.03 27.16
CA TRP A 87 -13.50 -16.00 28.09
C TRP A 87 -14.61 -16.83 28.75
N ASP A 88 -15.66 -16.17 29.23
CA ASP A 88 -16.82 -16.84 29.84
C ASP A 88 -17.47 -17.82 28.87
N ALA A 89 -17.57 -17.44 27.58
CA ALA A 89 -18.07 -18.32 26.54
C ALA A 89 -17.17 -19.54 26.29
N LEU A 90 -15.84 -19.39 26.35
CA LEU A 90 -14.91 -20.52 26.28
C LEU A 90 -15.09 -21.44 27.50
N CYS A 91 -15.11 -20.87 28.70
CA CYS A 91 -15.33 -21.59 29.96
C CYS A 91 -16.63 -22.39 29.95
N ALA A 92 -17.74 -21.79 29.52
CA ALA A 92 -19.02 -22.47 29.34
C ALA A 92 -18.91 -23.61 28.32
N ALA A 93 -18.19 -23.42 27.21
CA ALA A 93 -17.99 -24.43 26.18
C ALA A 93 -17.05 -25.59 26.60
N LEU A 94 -16.33 -25.44 27.71
CA LEU A 94 -15.46 -26.46 28.31
C LEU A 94 -16.12 -27.18 29.49
N ALA A 95 -17.24 -26.67 30.02
CA ALA A 95 -17.96 -27.26 31.15
C ALA A 95 -18.58 -28.64 30.84
N ASP A 96 -18.70 -29.01 29.57
CA ASP A 96 -19.28 -30.29 29.10
C ASP A 96 -18.39 -31.54 29.34
N GLY A 97 -17.33 -31.42 30.15
CA GLY A 97 -16.45 -32.54 30.57
C GLY A 97 -15.02 -32.45 30.03
N PRO A 98 -14.14 -33.40 30.40
CA PRO A 98 -12.72 -33.32 30.09
C PRO A 98 -12.47 -33.37 28.57
N ALA A 99 -12.12 -32.23 28.00
CA ALA A 99 -11.71 -32.10 26.62
C ALA A 99 -10.27 -32.61 26.45
N GLY A 100 -10.06 -33.62 25.59
CA GLY A 100 -8.70 -33.98 25.18
C GLY A 100 -7.99 -32.79 24.50
N ASP A 101 -6.65 -32.76 24.51
CA ASP A 101 -5.82 -31.67 23.97
C ASP A 101 -6.27 -31.18 22.58
N ALA A 102 -6.74 -32.08 21.71
CA ALA A 102 -7.23 -31.72 20.38
C ALA A 102 -8.53 -30.88 20.42
N LEU A 103 -9.48 -31.23 21.28
CA LEU A 103 -10.73 -30.50 21.44
C LEU A 103 -10.49 -29.16 22.14
N LEU A 104 -9.64 -29.14 23.17
CA LEU A 104 -9.27 -27.90 23.86
C LEU A 104 -8.61 -26.91 22.91
N ARG A 105 -7.62 -27.37 22.11
CA ARG A 105 -6.98 -26.55 21.08
C ARG A 105 -7.98 -26.00 20.09
N LYS A 106 -8.95 -26.82 19.65
CA LYS A 106 -10.01 -26.36 18.74
C LYS A 106 -10.83 -25.23 19.36
N LYS A 107 -11.30 -25.41 20.61
CA LYS A 107 -12.12 -24.41 21.32
C LYS A 107 -11.37 -23.09 21.54
N VAL A 108 -10.10 -23.16 21.92
CA VAL A 108 -9.21 -21.99 22.04
C VAL A 108 -9.05 -21.29 20.69
N ASN A 109 -8.76 -22.05 19.63
CA ASN A 109 -8.60 -21.50 18.29
C ASN A 109 -9.90 -20.82 17.80
N ASP A 110 -11.06 -21.43 18.08
CA ASP A 110 -12.37 -20.86 17.76
C ASP A 110 -12.61 -19.55 18.55
N MET A 111 -12.27 -19.51 19.84
CA MET A 111 -12.35 -18.29 20.67
C MET A 111 -11.49 -17.18 20.08
N TYR A 112 -10.21 -17.43 19.79
CA TYR A 112 -9.32 -16.41 19.24
C TYR A 112 -9.72 -15.97 17.82
N ALA A 113 -10.27 -16.87 17.00
CA ALA A 113 -10.81 -16.49 15.70
C ALA A 113 -12.02 -15.54 15.84
N VAL A 114 -12.93 -15.83 16.77
CA VAL A 114 -14.08 -14.96 17.06
C VAL A 114 -13.65 -13.63 17.66
N LEU A 115 -12.70 -13.65 18.59
CA LEU A 115 -12.13 -12.45 19.20
C LEU A 115 -11.51 -11.55 18.13
N ARG A 116 -10.66 -12.12 17.26
CA ARG A 116 -10.08 -11.44 16.10
C ARG A 116 -11.16 -10.79 15.24
N ASP A 117 -12.17 -11.55 14.83
CA ASP A 117 -13.27 -11.04 13.99
C ASP A 117 -14.02 -9.88 14.64
N ARG A 118 -14.22 -9.91 15.95
CA ARG A 118 -14.87 -8.80 16.68
C ARG A 118 -13.96 -7.60 16.83
N VAL A 119 -12.68 -7.78 17.20
CA VAL A 119 -11.72 -6.67 17.36
C VAL A 119 -11.59 -5.92 16.03
N ASP A 120 -11.44 -6.66 14.94
CA ASP A 120 -11.37 -6.08 13.59
C ASP A 120 -12.67 -5.38 13.21
N ALA A 121 -13.84 -5.96 13.52
CA ALA A 121 -15.13 -5.33 13.25
C ALA A 121 -15.31 -4.01 14.01
N ASP A 122 -14.95 -3.96 15.29
CA ASP A 122 -15.06 -2.75 16.12
C ASP A 122 -14.09 -1.67 15.66
N ASN A 123 -12.86 -2.05 15.35
CA ASN A 123 -11.88 -1.16 14.77
C ASN A 123 -12.43 -0.57 13.45
N TYR A 124 -13.09 -1.36 12.61
CA TYR A 124 -13.61 -0.90 11.31
C TYR A 124 -14.74 0.11 11.52
N GLN A 125 -15.63 -0.17 12.47
CA GLN A 125 -16.67 0.78 12.85
C GLN A 125 -16.08 2.08 13.36
N ALA A 126 -15.05 2.01 14.22
CA ALA A 126 -14.39 3.19 14.76
C ALA A 126 -13.71 4.04 13.68
N ALA A 127 -13.07 3.41 12.69
CA ALA A 127 -12.36 4.11 11.63
C ALA A 127 -13.27 4.64 10.52
N CYS A 128 -14.30 3.88 10.13
CA CYS A 128 -15.17 4.21 8.99
C CYS A 128 -16.47 4.92 9.38
N GLY A 129 -16.88 4.83 10.65
CA GLY A 129 -18.23 5.20 11.08
C GLY A 129 -19.34 4.32 10.49
N ARG A 130 -18.99 3.19 9.85
CA ARG A 130 -19.92 2.27 9.17
C ARG A 130 -20.12 1.00 10.01
N PRO A 131 -21.35 0.49 10.16
CA PRO A 131 -21.61 -0.73 10.92
C PRO A 131 -20.96 -1.95 10.26
N CYS A 132 -20.20 -2.71 11.04
CA CYS A 132 -19.52 -3.93 10.59
C CYS A 132 -19.67 -5.03 11.64
N SER A 133 -20.21 -6.17 11.24
CA SER A 133 -20.32 -7.32 12.13
C SER A 133 -19.09 -8.23 12.00
N PRO A 134 -18.78 -9.08 13.00
CA PRO A 134 -17.70 -10.06 12.92
C PRO A 134 -17.81 -10.97 11.68
N ASN A 135 -19.04 -11.38 11.34
CA ASN A 135 -19.30 -12.17 10.14
C ASN A 135 -19.02 -11.40 8.84
N ARG A 136 -19.30 -10.08 8.83
CA ARG A 136 -18.98 -9.21 7.69
C ARG A 136 -17.45 -9.05 7.55
N MET A 137 -16.75 -8.88 8.65
CA MET A 137 -15.29 -8.79 8.68
C MET A 137 -14.62 -10.08 8.19
N TYR A 138 -15.14 -11.23 8.60
CA TYR A 138 -14.72 -12.52 8.06
C TYR A 138 -14.93 -12.62 6.53
N ALA A 139 -16.06 -12.11 6.03
CA ALA A 139 -16.30 -12.05 4.58
C ALA A 139 -15.31 -11.12 3.88
N TYR A 140 -14.98 -9.96 4.46
CA TYR A 140 -13.96 -9.06 3.93
C TYR A 140 -12.61 -9.73 3.79
N ARG A 141 -12.11 -10.42 4.82
CA ARG A 141 -10.82 -11.14 4.73
C ARG A 141 -10.79 -12.24 3.67
N MET A 142 -11.91 -12.95 3.50
CA MET A 142 -12.02 -13.94 2.44
C MET A 142 -11.95 -13.30 1.05
N LEU A 143 -12.64 -12.18 0.84
CA LEU A 143 -12.60 -11.43 -0.41
C LEU A 143 -11.23 -10.80 -0.67
N ASP A 144 -10.58 -10.30 0.37
CA ASP A 144 -9.22 -9.78 0.33
C ASP A 144 -8.20 -10.86 -0.06
N THR A 145 -8.31 -12.05 0.53
CA THR A 145 -7.48 -13.21 0.15
C THR A 145 -7.72 -13.60 -1.30
N ALA A 146 -8.98 -13.68 -1.72
CA ALA A 146 -9.35 -14.01 -3.08
C ALA A 146 -8.82 -12.99 -4.10
N TYR A 147 -8.87 -11.69 -3.76
CA TYR A 147 -8.27 -10.63 -4.57
C TYR A 147 -6.75 -10.83 -4.72
N HIS A 148 -6.01 -11.05 -3.63
CA HIS A 148 -4.58 -11.26 -3.68
C HIS A 148 -4.18 -12.52 -4.46
N ASP A 149 -4.97 -13.60 -4.36
CA ASP A 149 -4.79 -14.80 -5.18
C ASP A 149 -5.00 -14.51 -6.67
N ILE A 150 -6.06 -13.77 -7.03
CA ILE A 150 -6.30 -13.35 -8.42
C ILE A 150 -5.18 -12.44 -8.92
N ALA A 151 -4.74 -11.48 -8.11
CA ALA A 151 -3.65 -10.57 -8.44
C ALA A 151 -2.34 -11.35 -8.72
N ARG A 152 -2.00 -12.35 -7.89
CA ARG A 152 -0.86 -13.25 -8.14
C ARG A 152 -1.00 -14.03 -9.45
N LEU A 153 -2.19 -14.57 -9.73
CA LEU A 153 -2.46 -15.29 -10.98
C LEU A 153 -2.36 -14.36 -12.19
N PHE A 154 -2.82 -13.11 -12.07
CA PHE A 154 -2.77 -12.10 -13.13
C PHE A 154 -1.33 -11.64 -13.37
N ALA A 155 -0.53 -11.41 -12.33
CA ALA A 155 0.89 -11.07 -12.45
C ALA A 155 1.68 -12.15 -13.21
N ASN A 156 1.35 -13.43 -12.99
CA ASN A 156 1.97 -14.56 -13.68
C ASN A 156 1.03 -15.24 -14.70
N TRP A 157 0.20 -14.44 -15.39
CA TRP A 157 -0.87 -14.98 -16.23
C TRP A 157 -0.40 -15.89 -17.36
N ARG A 158 0.84 -15.71 -17.84
CA ARG A 158 1.42 -16.55 -18.90
C ARG A 158 1.56 -18.01 -18.45
N ALA A 159 2.02 -18.23 -17.21
CA ALA A 159 2.12 -19.57 -16.63
C ALA A 159 0.75 -20.15 -16.25
N HIS A 160 -0.22 -19.28 -15.92
CA HIS A 160 -1.56 -19.67 -15.46
C HIS A 160 -2.66 -19.41 -16.49
N ARG A 161 -2.33 -19.39 -17.79
CA ARG A 161 -3.18 -18.84 -18.85
C ARG A 161 -4.57 -19.46 -18.92
N ALA A 162 -4.66 -20.78 -18.77
CA ALA A 162 -5.95 -21.48 -18.79
C ALA A 162 -6.86 -21.04 -17.63
N GLN A 163 -6.29 -20.92 -16.43
CA GLN A 163 -7.01 -20.48 -15.24
C GLN A 163 -7.39 -18.99 -15.33
N VAL A 164 -6.48 -18.13 -15.79
CA VAL A 164 -6.78 -16.70 -16.00
C VAL A 164 -7.87 -16.54 -17.06
N GLY A 165 -7.85 -17.33 -18.13
CA GLY A 165 -8.94 -17.35 -19.12
C GLY A 165 -10.29 -17.74 -18.51
N ALA A 166 -10.31 -18.74 -17.60
CA ALA A 166 -11.51 -19.12 -16.87
C ALA A 166 -12.03 -17.98 -15.96
N ILE A 167 -11.13 -17.28 -15.26
CA ILE A 167 -11.46 -16.12 -14.42
C ILE A 167 -12.05 -14.97 -15.25
N LEU A 168 -11.43 -14.65 -16.38
CA LEU A 168 -11.90 -13.62 -17.30
C LEU A 168 -13.17 -14.04 -18.06
N GLY A 169 -13.48 -15.35 -18.08
CA GLY A 169 -14.62 -15.93 -18.80
C GLY A 169 -14.43 -15.95 -20.32
N ARG A 170 -13.18 -15.90 -20.79
CA ARG A 170 -12.83 -15.96 -22.22
C ARG A 170 -11.46 -16.62 -22.38
N ALA A 171 -11.28 -17.39 -23.46
CA ALA A 171 -9.97 -17.90 -23.80
C ALA A 171 -9.01 -16.73 -24.13
N ILE A 172 -7.78 -16.81 -23.62
CA ILE A 172 -6.70 -15.88 -23.99
C ILE A 172 -6.03 -16.47 -25.23
N ALA A 173 -5.98 -15.72 -26.33
CA ALA A 173 -5.34 -16.13 -27.59
C ALA A 173 -3.80 -16.06 -27.50
N ASP A 174 -3.10 -16.80 -28.37
CA ASP A 174 -1.63 -16.83 -28.35
C ASP A 174 -1.07 -15.45 -28.70
N GLY A 175 -0.19 -14.92 -27.83
CA GLY A 175 0.40 -13.60 -27.98
C GLY A 175 -0.51 -12.41 -27.59
N ALA A 176 -1.73 -12.66 -27.10
CA ALA A 176 -2.63 -11.59 -26.65
C ALA A 176 -2.44 -11.29 -25.15
N ASP A 177 -2.04 -10.06 -24.83
CA ASP A 177 -2.00 -9.56 -23.46
C ASP A 177 -3.42 -9.17 -23.01
N PRO A 178 -4.03 -9.83 -22.00
CA PRO A 178 -5.32 -9.42 -21.47
C PRO A 178 -5.21 -8.05 -20.77
N ILE A 179 -5.94 -7.06 -21.26
CA ILE A 179 -5.93 -5.70 -20.69
C ILE A 179 -6.35 -5.69 -19.22
N GLU A 180 -7.21 -6.62 -18.80
CA GLU A 180 -7.73 -6.78 -17.45
C GLU A 180 -6.61 -7.07 -16.44
N VAL A 181 -5.56 -7.77 -16.86
CA VAL A 181 -4.37 -8.02 -16.02
C VAL A 181 -3.66 -6.72 -15.66
N ARG A 182 -3.67 -5.73 -16.56
CA ARG A 182 -3.07 -4.41 -16.33
C ARG A 182 -4.00 -3.46 -15.55
N GLN A 183 -5.29 -3.77 -15.50
CA GLN A 183 -6.30 -2.95 -14.83
C GLN A 183 -6.43 -3.27 -13.33
N LEU A 184 -6.09 -4.49 -12.91
CA LEU A 184 -6.18 -4.90 -11.51
C LEU A 184 -5.00 -4.33 -10.71
N ARG A 185 -5.13 -3.11 -10.19
CA ARG A 185 -4.09 -2.45 -9.38
C ARG A 185 -4.39 -2.54 -7.89
N THR A 186 -5.65 -2.40 -7.53
CA THR A 186 -6.15 -2.42 -6.16
C THR A 186 -7.35 -3.34 -6.05
N ILE A 187 -7.79 -3.64 -4.82
CA ILE A 187 -9.01 -4.44 -4.62
C ILE A 187 -10.26 -3.76 -5.19
N HIS A 188 -10.24 -2.42 -5.33
CA HIS A 188 -11.31 -1.65 -5.96
C HIS A 188 -11.49 -2.01 -7.44
N ASP A 189 -10.41 -2.39 -8.13
CA ASP A 189 -10.44 -2.77 -9.55
C ASP A 189 -10.94 -4.21 -9.76
N CYS A 190 -11.01 -4.99 -8.67
CA CYS A 190 -11.42 -6.39 -8.73
C CYS A 190 -12.93 -6.51 -9.01
N ARG A 191 -13.28 -7.23 -10.06
CA ARG A 191 -14.68 -7.47 -10.42
C ARG A 191 -15.26 -8.64 -9.63
N ALA A 192 -16.52 -8.52 -9.19
CA ALA A 192 -17.21 -9.58 -8.45
C ALA A 192 -17.27 -10.90 -9.25
N GLU A 193 -17.42 -10.80 -10.57
CA GLU A 193 -17.43 -11.95 -11.48
C GLU A 193 -16.09 -12.68 -11.47
N TRP A 194 -14.97 -11.97 -11.31
CA TRP A 194 -13.64 -12.59 -11.23
C TRP A 194 -13.51 -13.42 -9.96
N ILE A 195 -13.99 -12.92 -8.80
CA ILE A 195 -14.00 -13.68 -7.54
C ILE A 195 -14.85 -14.95 -7.67
N LEU A 196 -16.05 -14.84 -8.27
CA LEU A 196 -16.93 -15.99 -8.47
C LEU A 196 -16.29 -17.04 -9.39
N ARG A 197 -15.72 -16.63 -10.52
CA ARG A 197 -15.09 -17.54 -11.48
C ARG A 197 -13.76 -18.11 -10.98
N TRP A 198 -12.97 -17.31 -10.26
CA TRP A 198 -11.78 -17.79 -9.56
C TRP A 198 -12.14 -18.92 -8.60
N SER A 199 -13.14 -18.69 -7.74
CA SER A 199 -13.61 -19.69 -6.79
C SER A 199 -14.12 -20.96 -7.47
N ALA A 200 -14.76 -20.86 -8.64
CA ALA A 200 -15.16 -22.02 -9.44
C ALA A 200 -13.94 -22.74 -10.05
N SER A 201 -12.98 -21.98 -10.59
CA SER A 201 -11.79 -22.52 -11.26
C SER A 201 -10.87 -23.33 -10.33
N LEU A 202 -10.91 -23.10 -9.01
CA LEU A 202 -10.05 -23.81 -8.06
C LEU A 202 -10.29 -25.33 -8.08
N GLU A 203 -11.49 -25.79 -8.42
CA GLU A 203 -11.76 -27.23 -8.55
C GLU A 203 -10.98 -27.83 -9.72
N ASP A 204 -11.03 -27.17 -10.88
CA ASP A 204 -10.38 -27.63 -12.12
C ASP A 204 -8.85 -27.52 -12.07
N PHE A 205 -8.31 -26.48 -11.41
CA PHE A 205 -6.87 -26.17 -11.42
C PHE A 205 -6.14 -26.47 -10.11
N GLY A 206 -6.86 -26.60 -9.00
CA GLY A 206 -6.30 -26.87 -7.67
C GLY A 206 -6.82 -28.16 -7.02
N GLY A 207 -7.78 -28.85 -7.64
CA GLY A 207 -8.31 -30.13 -7.18
C GLY A 207 -9.30 -30.04 -6.01
N ALA A 208 -9.70 -28.84 -5.59
CA ALA A 208 -10.67 -28.63 -4.52
C ALA A 208 -11.57 -27.41 -4.82
N PRO A 209 -12.88 -27.47 -4.48
CA PRO A 209 -13.78 -26.36 -4.74
C PRO A 209 -13.38 -25.12 -3.94
N GLY A 210 -13.45 -23.95 -4.59
CA GLY A 210 -13.16 -22.68 -3.94
C GLY A 210 -14.16 -22.30 -2.85
N PRO A 211 -13.85 -21.29 -2.02
CA PRO A 211 -14.59 -20.96 -0.81
C PRO A 211 -16.08 -20.68 -1.04
N LEU A 212 -16.43 -20.05 -2.17
CA LEU A 212 -17.82 -19.74 -2.55
C LEU A 212 -18.56 -20.94 -3.18
N HIS A 213 -17.85 -22.01 -3.55
CA HIS A 213 -18.41 -23.22 -4.16
C HIS A 213 -18.44 -24.41 -3.19
N THR A 214 -17.99 -24.23 -1.96
CA THR A 214 -18.17 -25.19 -0.87
C THR A 214 -19.63 -25.26 -0.40
N ARG A 215 -19.99 -26.32 0.34
CA ARG A 215 -21.31 -26.46 0.99
C ARG A 215 -21.48 -25.56 2.24
N SER A 216 -20.60 -24.58 2.44
CA SER A 216 -20.63 -23.73 3.63
C SER A 216 -21.82 -22.77 3.61
N LYS A 217 -22.66 -22.84 4.64
CA LYS A 217 -23.78 -21.90 4.84
C LYS A 217 -23.31 -20.45 4.96
N ARG A 218 -22.05 -20.22 5.39
CA ARG A 218 -21.49 -18.86 5.60
C ARG A 218 -21.45 -18.05 4.31
N PHE A 219 -21.27 -18.70 3.16
CA PHE A 219 -21.07 -18.03 1.87
C PHE A 219 -22.20 -18.24 0.88
N ALA A 220 -23.22 -19.03 1.26
CA ALA A 220 -24.38 -19.30 0.40
C ALA A 220 -25.03 -18.02 -0.12
N SER A 221 -25.12 -16.98 0.72
CA SER A 221 -25.70 -15.69 0.32
C SER A 221 -24.82 -14.86 -0.63
N LEU A 222 -23.51 -15.08 -0.65
CA LEU A 222 -22.59 -14.35 -1.53
C LEU A 222 -22.50 -14.99 -2.92
N LYS A 223 -22.62 -16.32 -3.01
CA LYS A 223 -22.53 -17.07 -4.28
C LYS A 223 -23.52 -16.56 -5.35
N THR A 224 -24.69 -16.10 -4.93
CA THR A 224 -25.76 -15.64 -5.82
C THR A 224 -25.90 -14.11 -5.87
N SER A 225 -24.98 -13.37 -5.24
CA SER A 225 -25.13 -11.93 -5.03
C SER A 225 -23.87 -11.16 -5.47
N PRO A 226 -23.59 -11.07 -6.78
CA PRO A 226 -22.43 -10.34 -7.30
C PRO A 226 -22.42 -8.88 -6.86
N ASP A 227 -23.59 -8.22 -6.81
CA ASP A 227 -23.71 -6.83 -6.35
C ASP A 227 -23.23 -6.65 -4.90
N ARG A 228 -23.49 -7.65 -4.05
CA ARG A 228 -23.04 -7.64 -2.66
C ARG A 228 -21.53 -7.82 -2.56
N ILE A 229 -20.96 -8.70 -3.38
CA ILE A 229 -19.50 -8.85 -3.48
C ILE A 229 -18.87 -7.54 -3.98
N ALA A 230 -19.40 -6.94 -5.04
CA ALA A 230 -18.89 -5.68 -5.58
C ALA A 230 -18.96 -4.54 -4.55
N ALA A 231 -20.06 -4.44 -3.79
CA ALA A 231 -20.18 -3.47 -2.70
C ALA A 231 -19.13 -3.71 -1.61
N MET A 232 -18.91 -4.97 -1.22
CA MET A 232 -17.88 -5.30 -0.22
C MET A 232 -16.46 -5.01 -0.73
N LEU A 233 -16.14 -5.31 -1.99
CA LEU A 233 -14.83 -5.01 -2.59
C LEU A 233 -14.57 -3.50 -2.60
N ARG A 234 -15.57 -2.69 -2.96
CA ARG A 234 -15.47 -1.22 -2.85
C ARG A 234 -15.26 -0.75 -1.42
N GLU A 235 -15.99 -1.30 -0.46
CA GLU A 235 -15.83 -0.93 0.95
C GLU A 235 -14.45 -1.32 1.51
N ILE A 236 -13.85 -2.42 1.04
CA ILE A 236 -12.48 -2.78 1.40
C ILE A 236 -11.50 -1.79 0.74
N GLY A 237 -11.69 -1.45 -0.53
CA GLY A 237 -10.85 -0.49 -1.26
C GLY A 237 -10.92 0.95 -0.71
N ASP A 238 -12.13 1.45 -0.40
CA ASP A 238 -12.34 2.73 0.32
C ASP A 238 -11.48 2.78 1.58
N TYR A 239 -11.39 1.63 2.25
CA TYR A 239 -10.74 1.52 3.53
C TYR A 239 -9.22 1.36 3.42
N GLU A 240 -8.76 0.58 2.44
CA GLU A 240 -7.37 0.50 2.02
C GLU A 240 -6.83 1.91 1.72
N GLN A 241 -7.55 2.73 0.95
CA GLN A 241 -7.17 4.12 0.65
C GLN A 241 -7.04 4.99 1.92
N LEU A 242 -7.96 4.84 2.88
CA LEU A 242 -7.89 5.59 4.14
C LEU A 242 -6.64 5.22 4.96
N SER A 243 -6.12 4.00 4.81
CA SER A 243 -4.89 3.58 5.49
C SER A 243 -3.62 3.69 4.65
N ALA A 244 -3.72 3.69 3.32
CA ALA A 244 -2.61 3.83 2.41
C ALA A 244 -1.93 5.21 2.55
N ASN A 245 -2.51 6.13 3.34
CA ASN A 245 -1.95 7.42 3.70
C ASN A 245 -0.58 7.38 4.46
N ARG A 246 0.20 6.29 4.45
CA ARG A 246 1.63 6.29 4.86
C ARG A 246 2.53 5.30 4.09
N ASP A 247 3.58 5.87 3.49
CA ASP A 247 4.96 5.41 3.31
C ASP A 247 5.35 4.32 2.27
N GLU A 248 4.46 3.79 1.42
CA GLU A 248 4.86 2.78 0.39
C GLU A 248 4.64 3.19 -1.08
N ASP A 249 3.98 4.32 -1.36
CA ASP A 249 3.72 4.80 -2.74
C ASP A 249 5.02 4.90 -3.60
N TRP A 250 6.17 5.18 -2.97
CA TRP A 250 7.45 5.30 -3.67
C TRP A 250 8.09 3.96 -4.07
N LEU A 251 7.77 2.85 -3.40
CA LEU A 251 8.28 1.51 -3.76
C LEU A 251 7.49 0.93 -4.92
N GLN A 252 6.17 1.13 -4.92
CA GLN A 252 5.31 0.69 -6.00
C GLN A 252 5.54 1.50 -7.29
N ASP A 253 5.80 2.81 -7.16
CA ASP A 253 6.27 3.65 -8.27
C ASP A 253 7.61 3.15 -8.85
N LEU A 254 8.50 2.61 -8.03
CA LEU A 254 9.80 2.09 -8.47
C LEU A 254 9.62 0.80 -9.28
N ASP A 255 8.81 -0.14 -8.78
CA ASP A 255 8.52 -1.41 -9.45
C ASP A 255 7.77 -1.17 -10.77
N ASP A 256 6.76 -0.29 -10.77
CA ASP A 256 6.03 0.12 -11.98
C ASP A 256 6.94 0.83 -12.99
N ALA A 257 7.88 1.67 -12.51
CA ALA A 257 8.87 2.31 -13.38
C ALA A 257 9.83 1.29 -14.00
N SER A 258 10.29 0.28 -13.26
CA SER A 258 11.11 -0.79 -13.84
C SER A 258 10.38 -1.60 -14.91
N VAL A 259 9.11 -1.95 -14.67
CA VAL A 259 8.27 -2.63 -15.68
C VAL A 259 8.08 -1.76 -16.91
N TRP A 260 7.90 -0.44 -16.73
CA TRP A 260 7.77 0.50 -17.84
C TRP A 260 9.07 0.65 -18.65
N VAL A 261 10.23 0.67 -17.97
CA VAL A 261 11.54 0.71 -18.63
C VAL A 261 11.80 -0.56 -19.41
N GLU A 262 11.48 -1.74 -18.86
CA GLU A 262 11.57 -3.01 -19.58
C GLU A 262 10.67 -3.04 -20.82
N ASP A 263 9.42 -2.56 -20.70
CA ASP A 263 8.49 -2.48 -21.83
C ASP A 263 8.97 -1.50 -22.90
N TYR A 264 9.54 -0.36 -22.50
CA TYR A 264 10.15 0.61 -23.39
C TYR A 264 11.32 0.01 -24.18
N TRP A 265 12.22 -0.71 -23.50
CA TRP A 265 13.34 -1.41 -24.15
C TRP A 265 12.85 -2.48 -25.12
N ARG A 266 11.79 -3.22 -24.75
CA ARG A 266 11.15 -4.19 -25.64
C ARG A 266 10.61 -3.52 -26.91
N VAL A 267 9.92 -2.38 -26.78
CA VAL A 267 9.38 -1.63 -27.93
C VAL A 267 10.50 -1.09 -28.81
N LEU A 268 11.59 -0.56 -28.23
CA LEU A 268 12.76 -0.12 -28.99
C LEU A 268 13.37 -1.27 -29.81
N GLN A 269 13.58 -2.43 -29.19
CA GLN A 269 14.12 -3.60 -29.89
C GLN A 269 13.20 -4.09 -31.00
N GLN A 270 11.88 -4.05 -30.77
CA GLN A 270 10.88 -4.38 -31.80
C GLN A 270 10.89 -3.36 -32.94
N SER A 271 11.08 -2.07 -32.65
CA SER A 271 11.22 -1.01 -33.64
C SER A 271 12.49 -1.18 -34.47
N ASP A 272 13.63 -1.46 -33.85
CA ASP A 272 14.90 -1.74 -34.54
C ASP A 272 14.79 -2.99 -35.43
N SER A 273 14.10 -4.03 -34.93
CA SER A 273 13.91 -5.28 -35.68
C SER A 273 12.89 -5.14 -36.82
N ALA A 274 11.93 -4.21 -36.70
CA ALA A 274 10.92 -3.90 -37.71
C ALA A 274 11.33 -2.73 -38.62
N ALA A 275 12.55 -2.21 -38.46
CA ALA A 275 13.07 -1.13 -39.29
C ALA A 275 13.03 -1.55 -40.76
N THR A 276 12.26 -0.80 -41.56
CA THR A 276 12.17 -1.03 -43.00
C THR A 276 13.51 -0.66 -43.63
N PRO A 277 14.11 -1.49 -44.50
CA PRO A 277 15.39 -1.17 -45.11
C PRO A 277 15.34 0.14 -45.91
N GLY A 278 16.06 1.16 -45.46
CA GLY A 278 16.13 2.48 -46.11
C GLY A 278 16.49 3.58 -45.12
N PRO A 279 16.93 4.76 -45.59
CA PRO A 279 17.17 5.90 -44.70
C PRO A 279 15.85 6.35 -44.07
N ASP A 280 15.88 6.73 -42.78
CA ASP A 280 14.74 7.33 -42.10
C ASP A 280 14.25 8.54 -42.90
N ARG A 281 13.03 8.45 -43.42
CA ARG A 281 12.38 9.55 -44.13
C ARG A 281 11.27 10.09 -43.23
N ILE A 282 11.44 11.33 -42.76
CA ILE A 282 10.32 12.12 -42.28
C ILE A 282 9.40 12.31 -43.50
N LEU A 283 8.25 11.63 -43.51
CA LEU A 283 7.22 11.88 -44.50
C LEU A 283 6.69 13.30 -44.27
N GLU A 284 6.53 14.08 -45.34
CA GLU A 284 5.91 15.40 -45.24
C GLU A 284 4.55 15.27 -44.55
N ALA A 285 4.45 15.85 -43.35
CA ALA A 285 3.15 16.08 -42.74
C ALA A 285 2.37 16.97 -43.71
N ARG A 286 1.26 16.46 -44.25
CA ARG A 286 0.33 17.30 -45.01
C ARG A 286 -0.13 18.40 -44.06
N GLN A 287 0.38 19.59 -44.32
CA GLN A 287 0.35 20.75 -43.44
C GLN A 287 -1.03 21.39 -43.54
N ASP A 288 -1.95 21.01 -42.65
CA ASP A 288 -3.14 21.81 -42.40
C ASP A 288 -2.75 22.98 -41.49
N ALA A 289 -3.17 24.16 -41.94
CA ALA A 289 -2.74 25.48 -41.49
C ALA A 289 -2.98 25.75 -40.01
N LEU A 290 -1.93 26.03 -39.22
CA LEU A 290 -2.09 26.73 -37.93
C LEU A 290 -0.83 27.42 -37.35
N ASP A 291 0.35 27.34 -37.98
CA ASP A 291 1.55 27.95 -37.40
C ASP A 291 2.04 29.15 -38.22
N ALA A 292 1.35 30.29 -38.05
CA ALA A 292 1.85 31.60 -38.43
C ALA A 292 1.93 32.49 -37.18
N ALA A 293 2.89 32.19 -36.31
CA ALA A 293 3.33 33.11 -35.26
C ALA A 293 4.86 33.10 -35.21
N ALA A 294 5.45 34.28 -35.39
CA ALA A 294 6.90 34.49 -35.37
C ALA A 294 7.47 34.32 -33.95
N PRO A 295 8.76 33.95 -33.80
CA PRO A 295 9.37 33.74 -32.49
C PRO A 295 9.65 35.07 -31.78
N GLU A 296 9.29 35.16 -30.50
CA GLU A 296 9.64 36.29 -29.62
C GLU A 296 11.11 36.21 -29.15
N PRO A 297 11.79 37.36 -28.94
CA PRO A 297 13.19 37.42 -28.53
C PRO A 297 13.38 37.23 -27.01
N ASP A 298 14.52 36.67 -26.61
CA ASP A 298 14.91 36.45 -25.20
C ASP A 298 15.09 37.76 -24.41
N PRO A 299 14.59 37.86 -23.16
CA PRO A 299 14.77 39.05 -22.34
C PRO A 299 16.09 39.04 -21.55
N ALA A 300 16.65 40.25 -21.40
CA ALA A 300 17.79 40.59 -20.54
C ALA A 300 17.39 40.58 -19.04
N PRO A 301 18.35 40.52 -18.10
CA PRO A 301 18.04 40.34 -16.68
C PRO A 301 17.61 41.66 -16.02
N GLU A 302 16.42 41.69 -15.40
CA GLU A 302 15.88 42.85 -14.68
C GLU A 302 15.31 42.50 -13.29
N GLU A 303 15.19 43.57 -12.50
CA GLU A 303 14.82 43.72 -11.09
C GLU A 303 13.54 42.96 -10.66
N ALA A 304 13.38 42.81 -9.33
CA ALA A 304 12.31 42.04 -8.68
C ALA A 304 10.93 42.24 -9.33
N ASP A 305 10.45 41.16 -9.98
CA ASP A 305 9.25 41.16 -10.83
C ASP A 305 7.96 41.19 -9.99
N PRO A 306 7.11 42.24 -10.09
CA PRO A 306 5.83 42.32 -9.37
C PRO A 306 4.82 41.21 -9.78
N ARG A 307 5.07 40.49 -10.88
CA ARG A 307 4.26 39.32 -11.29
C ARG A 307 4.49 38.12 -10.37
N LEU A 308 5.71 37.93 -9.86
CA LEU A 308 6.05 36.86 -8.93
C LEU A 308 5.33 37.01 -7.59
N GLU A 309 5.06 38.24 -7.15
CA GLU A 309 4.26 38.49 -5.93
C GLU A 309 2.79 38.08 -6.11
N THR A 310 2.23 38.32 -7.30
CA THR A 310 0.86 37.90 -7.62
C THR A 310 0.75 36.38 -7.70
N LEU A 311 1.78 35.70 -8.22
CA LEU A 311 1.87 34.24 -8.25
C LEU A 311 2.05 33.64 -6.85
N ALA A 312 2.88 34.24 -5.99
CA ALA A 312 3.06 33.79 -4.60
C ALA A 312 1.72 33.78 -3.85
N LEU A 313 0.89 34.81 -4.01
CA LEU A 313 -0.46 34.86 -3.45
C LEU A 313 -1.37 33.75 -4.00
N SER A 314 -1.26 33.42 -5.29
CA SER A 314 -2.06 32.37 -5.93
C SER A 314 -1.77 30.96 -5.39
N VAL A 315 -0.60 30.76 -4.78
CA VAL A 315 -0.18 29.49 -4.15
C VAL A 315 -0.15 29.56 -2.62
N SER A 316 -0.80 30.58 -2.04
CA SER A 316 -0.93 30.82 -0.60
C SER A 316 0.39 31.10 0.14
N LEU A 317 1.40 31.64 -0.54
CA LEU A 317 2.64 32.11 0.09
C LEU A 317 2.49 33.56 0.60
N PRO A 318 3.25 33.96 1.65
CA PRO A 318 3.16 35.29 2.24
C PRO A 318 3.48 36.43 1.25
N PRO A 319 2.87 37.61 1.43
CA PRO A 319 3.32 38.82 0.74
C PRO A 319 4.81 39.10 1.03
N GLY A 320 5.60 39.37 -0.01
CA GLY A 320 7.04 39.63 0.11
C GLY A 320 7.93 38.38 0.24
N TYR A 321 7.37 37.17 0.14
CA TYR A 321 8.12 35.91 0.18
C TYR A 321 9.32 35.90 -0.78
N VAL A 322 9.11 36.34 -2.02
CA VAL A 322 10.15 36.35 -3.07
C VAL A 322 11.31 37.30 -2.76
N ALA A 323 11.03 38.43 -2.11
CA ALA A 323 12.04 39.43 -1.75
C ALA A 323 12.84 39.03 -0.49
N GLN A 324 12.22 38.28 0.43
CA GLN A 324 12.86 37.84 1.68
C GLN A 324 13.59 36.51 1.52
N ALA A 325 13.18 35.69 0.54
CA ALA A 325 13.75 34.38 0.29
C ALA A 325 14.84 34.40 -0.79
N VAL A 326 15.83 35.28 -0.71
CA VAL A 326 16.93 35.24 -1.70
C VAL A 326 17.94 34.17 -1.26
N PRO A 327 18.21 33.12 -2.05
CA PRO A 327 19.25 32.15 -1.74
C PRO A 327 20.62 32.79 -1.95
N ASP A 328 21.45 32.84 -0.91
CA ASP A 328 22.83 33.30 -1.03
C ASP A 328 23.76 32.20 -1.60
N GLY A 329 24.81 32.61 -2.31
CA GLY A 329 25.90 31.73 -2.74
C GLY A 329 25.72 31.10 -4.13
N LEU A 330 26.23 29.87 -4.31
CA LEU A 330 26.34 29.17 -5.61
C LEU A 330 25.01 28.94 -6.34
N LEU A 331 23.88 29.05 -5.63
CA LEU A 331 22.53 28.87 -6.17
C LEU A 331 21.81 30.18 -6.51
N ALA A 332 22.40 31.35 -6.21
CA ALA A 332 21.79 32.65 -6.49
C ALA A 332 21.49 32.84 -7.99
N ALA A 333 22.31 32.24 -8.87
CA ALA A 333 22.16 32.32 -10.32
C ALA A 333 21.03 31.44 -10.90
N GLU A 334 20.49 30.50 -10.13
CA GLU A 334 19.48 29.54 -10.60
C GLU A 334 18.04 30.05 -10.42
N GLY A 335 17.88 31.17 -9.72
CA GLY A 335 16.59 31.69 -9.30
C GLY A 335 16.03 30.99 -8.06
N LEU A 336 15.23 31.73 -7.30
CA LEU A 336 14.66 31.31 -6.02
C LEU A 336 13.96 29.92 -6.09
N PRO A 337 13.05 29.64 -7.05
CA PRO A 337 12.32 28.38 -7.04
C PRO A 337 13.20 27.14 -7.23
N VAL A 338 14.27 27.26 -8.03
CA VAL A 338 15.22 26.16 -8.25
C VAL A 338 16.10 25.97 -7.01
N GLY A 339 16.58 27.07 -6.41
CA GLY A 339 17.38 27.03 -5.19
C GLY A 339 16.67 26.32 -4.03
N LEU A 340 15.41 26.66 -3.76
CA LEU A 340 14.63 26.00 -2.70
C LEU A 340 14.32 24.54 -3.03
N ALA A 341 14.08 24.21 -4.30
CA ALA A 341 13.91 22.82 -4.72
C ALA A 341 15.18 21.98 -4.49
N VAL A 342 16.37 22.59 -4.61
CA VAL A 342 17.65 21.95 -4.29
C VAL A 342 17.79 21.73 -2.78
N TYR A 343 17.53 22.75 -1.97
CA TYR A 343 17.58 22.62 -0.51
C TYR A 343 16.61 21.57 0.02
N ALA A 344 15.35 21.60 -0.42
CA ALA A 344 14.35 20.60 -0.07
C ALA A 344 14.78 19.17 -0.42
N LYS A 345 15.55 18.97 -1.50
CA LYS A 345 16.05 17.66 -1.91
C LYS A 345 17.25 17.18 -1.09
N LEU A 346 18.12 18.08 -0.65
CA LEU A 346 19.36 17.74 0.05
C LEU A 346 19.17 17.64 1.57
N LEU A 347 18.36 18.52 2.16
CA LEU A 347 18.19 18.62 3.61
C LEU A 347 16.78 18.19 4.07
N GLY A 348 15.83 18.06 3.14
CA GLY A 348 14.43 17.75 3.44
C GLY A 348 13.58 19.00 3.60
N PRO A 349 12.23 18.91 3.49
CA PRO A 349 11.34 20.08 3.50
C PRO A 349 11.22 20.78 4.87
N ASP A 350 11.47 20.06 5.96
CA ASP A 350 11.25 20.51 7.35
C ASP A 350 12.55 20.85 8.09
N ASP A 351 13.66 21.04 7.37
CA ASP A 351 14.96 21.25 8.01
C ASP A 351 14.97 22.53 8.85
N ALA A 352 15.45 22.41 10.09
CA ALA A 352 15.46 23.49 11.08
C ALA A 352 16.39 24.66 10.72
N SER A 353 17.35 24.46 9.81
CA SER A 353 18.32 25.48 9.38
C SER A 353 17.75 26.50 8.40
N TYR A 354 16.56 26.26 7.83
CA TYR A 354 15.95 27.21 6.91
C TYR A 354 15.57 28.53 7.60
N PRO A 355 15.87 29.69 6.97
CA PRO A 355 15.34 30.96 7.40
C PRO A 355 13.80 30.92 7.41
N ASP A 356 13.19 31.56 8.41
CA ASP A 356 11.73 31.64 8.50
C ASP A 356 11.10 32.29 7.26
N ALA A 357 11.84 33.20 6.60
CA ALA A 357 11.45 33.82 5.33
C ALA A 357 11.25 32.83 4.18
N TRP A 358 11.87 31.64 4.24
CA TRP A 358 11.78 30.62 3.18
C TRP A 358 10.65 29.63 3.44
N ARG A 359 10.10 29.61 4.65
CA ARG A 359 9.07 28.65 5.07
C ARG A 359 7.68 29.18 4.78
N ASP A 360 6.80 28.27 4.39
CA ASP A 360 5.37 28.51 4.33
C ASP A 360 4.84 28.65 5.78
N PRO A 361 4.21 29.77 6.17
CA PRO A 361 3.74 29.97 7.54
C PRO A 361 2.62 29.02 7.97
N ALA A 362 1.90 28.43 7.01
CA ALA A 362 0.84 27.48 7.33
C ALA A 362 1.39 26.12 7.75
N THR A 363 2.54 25.72 7.19
CA THR A 363 3.12 24.39 7.40
C THR A 363 4.42 24.41 8.22
N GLY A 364 5.14 25.53 8.25
CA GLY A 364 6.48 25.64 8.80
C GLY A 364 7.57 24.99 7.93
N ALA A 365 7.21 24.50 6.75
CA ALA A 365 8.10 23.79 5.82
C ALA A 365 8.43 24.65 4.59
N LEU A 366 9.39 24.23 3.76
CA LEU A 366 9.59 24.83 2.44
C LEU A 366 8.36 24.60 1.53
N PRO A 367 8.07 25.51 0.56
CA PRO A 367 6.99 25.31 -0.40
C PRO A 367 7.17 24.01 -1.18
N THR A 368 6.04 23.38 -1.48
CA THR A 368 6.03 22.13 -2.25
C THR A 368 6.59 22.33 -3.65
N MET A 369 7.09 21.24 -4.25
CA MET A 369 7.59 21.26 -5.63
C MET A 369 6.56 21.77 -6.64
N GLN A 370 5.26 21.57 -6.39
CA GLN A 370 4.19 22.08 -7.25
C GLN A 370 4.02 23.59 -7.11
N GLN A 371 4.09 24.13 -5.90
CA GLN A 371 4.06 25.58 -5.66
C GLN A 371 5.30 26.26 -6.24
N LEU A 372 6.48 25.66 -6.11
CA LEU A 372 7.72 26.17 -6.71
C LEU A 372 7.67 26.14 -8.24
N ALA A 373 7.05 25.12 -8.84
CA ALA A 373 6.91 25.03 -10.29
C ALA A 373 5.96 26.11 -10.83
N ALA A 374 4.88 26.38 -10.10
CA ALA A 374 3.98 27.49 -10.38
C ALA A 374 4.68 28.85 -10.22
N LEU A 375 5.48 29.04 -9.16
CA LEU A 375 6.26 30.26 -8.94
C LEU A 375 7.31 30.50 -10.04
N ALA A 376 7.83 29.42 -10.63
CA ALA A 376 8.80 29.47 -11.73
C ALA A 376 8.15 29.51 -13.12
N GLU A 377 6.81 29.48 -13.21
CA GLU A 377 6.04 29.37 -14.46
C GLU A 377 6.51 28.22 -15.38
N VAL A 378 6.93 27.10 -14.80
CA VAL A 378 7.37 25.92 -15.55
C VAL A 378 6.61 24.66 -15.15
N SER A 379 6.62 23.67 -16.03
CA SER A 379 6.10 22.35 -15.68
C SER A 379 6.94 21.71 -14.57
N LEU A 380 6.29 20.93 -13.71
CA LEU A 380 6.95 20.20 -12.62
C LEU A 380 8.14 19.33 -13.11
N PRO A 381 8.07 18.61 -14.25
CA PRO A 381 9.23 17.91 -14.81
C PRO A 381 10.40 18.84 -15.16
N THR A 382 10.12 20.04 -15.67
CA THR A 382 11.15 21.04 -16.01
C THR A 382 11.84 21.56 -14.76
N LEU A 383 11.09 21.86 -13.70
CA LEU A 383 11.68 22.26 -12.42
C LEU A 383 12.57 21.15 -11.83
N ARG A 384 12.12 19.89 -11.87
CA ARG A 384 12.91 18.73 -11.43
C ARG A 384 14.23 18.61 -12.20
N LYS A 385 14.18 18.73 -13.53
CA LYS A 385 15.37 18.72 -14.39
C LYS A 385 16.34 19.87 -14.06
N ARG A 386 15.83 21.09 -13.86
CA ARG A 386 16.65 22.26 -13.48
C ARG A 386 17.30 22.07 -12.11
N ARG A 387 16.55 21.57 -11.12
CA ARG A 387 17.06 21.21 -9.79
C ARG A 387 18.20 20.21 -9.87
N ASP A 388 18.01 19.10 -10.60
CA ASP A 388 19.01 18.04 -10.68
C ASP A 388 20.28 18.53 -11.39
N ALA A 389 20.13 19.38 -12.41
CA ALA A 389 21.26 20.04 -13.07
C ALA A 389 22.00 21.01 -12.14
N ALA A 390 21.30 21.75 -11.28
CA ALA A 390 21.90 22.64 -10.28
C ALA A 390 22.67 21.84 -9.21
N ILE A 391 22.12 20.72 -8.72
CA ILE A 391 22.83 19.80 -7.81
C ILE A 391 24.12 19.29 -8.45
N ALA A 392 24.06 18.85 -9.71
CA ALA A 392 25.24 18.37 -10.42
C ALA A 392 26.33 19.46 -10.56
N ARG A 393 25.94 20.71 -10.85
CA ARG A 393 26.86 21.86 -10.88
C ARG A 393 27.50 22.14 -9.52
N MET A 394 26.71 22.10 -8.43
CA MET A 394 27.24 22.28 -7.08
C MET A 394 28.25 21.20 -6.71
N THR A 395 27.93 19.94 -6.95
CA THR A 395 28.83 18.81 -6.67
C THR A 395 30.14 18.95 -7.44
N ALA A 396 30.08 19.26 -8.74
CA ALA A 396 31.26 19.50 -9.56
C ALA A 396 32.12 20.68 -9.05
N ALA A 397 31.49 21.76 -8.57
CA ALA A 397 32.20 22.90 -7.99
C ALA A 397 32.89 22.55 -6.66
N PHE A 398 32.25 21.72 -5.81
CA PHE A 398 32.86 21.24 -4.56
C PHE A 398 34.05 20.30 -4.81
N ASP A 399 33.95 19.40 -5.79
CA ASP A 399 35.04 18.49 -6.15
C ASP A 399 36.25 19.25 -6.73
N THR A 400 35.99 20.29 -7.53
CA THR A 400 37.05 21.16 -8.08
C THR A 400 37.78 21.95 -7.00
N LYS A 401 37.06 22.40 -5.95
CA LYS A 401 37.65 23.12 -4.81
C LYS A 401 38.49 22.17 -3.93
N ARG A 402 37.96 20.97 -3.67
CA ARG A 402 38.65 19.93 -2.88
C ARG A 402 39.94 19.43 -3.55
N GLY A 403 40.03 19.48 -4.89
CA GLY A 403 41.25 19.19 -5.65
C GLY A 403 42.24 20.36 -5.80
N ARG A 404 41.91 21.58 -5.36
CA ARG A 404 42.84 22.72 -5.29
C ARG A 404 43.42 22.95 -3.90
N ASP A 405 42.71 22.51 -2.85
CA ASP A 405 43.13 22.60 -1.45
C ASP A 405 43.93 21.35 -0.99
N ALA A 406 44.08 20.35 -1.87
CA ALA A 406 44.97 19.19 -1.73
C ALA A 406 46.19 19.37 -2.64
#